data_AF-A0A1D2M224-F1
#
_entry.id   AF-A0A1D2M224-F1
#
_cell.length_a   1.000
_cell.length_b   1.000
_cell.length_c   1.000
_cell.angle_alpha   90.00
_cell.angle_beta   90.00
_cell.angle_gamma   90.00
#
_symmetry.space_group_name_H-M   'P 1'
#
loop_
_entity.id
_entity.type
_entity.pdbx_description
1 polymer ?
#
loop_
_entity_poly.entity_id
_entity_poly.type
_entity_poly.pdbx_seq_one_letter_code
_entity_poly.pdbx_strand_id
1 'polypeptide(L)'
;MMYKRPSRLLVTAGHHDISLTERALAYESRFEKPDIFTCRTKTTFGRTDVNDIAIIAYLSHPYNNSSHVQNISLPRVKEKFHGHATVTGWGRIKEKGDTSDILRKVKIRMVEADLCKKCIRSGE
;
A
#
# COMPACT_ATOMS: atom_id res chain seq x y z
N MET A 1 9.02 -8.41 -13.17
CA MET A 1 8.35 -7.28 -12.47
C MET A 1 8.07 -6.17 -13.49
N MET A 2 6.79 -5.96 -13.78
CA MET A 2 6.26 -5.21 -14.93
C MET A 2 6.26 -3.67 -14.74
N TYR A 3 6.65 -3.18 -13.55
CA TYR A 3 6.42 -1.79 -13.11
C TYR A 3 7.70 -0.94 -13.01
N LYS A 4 8.73 -1.21 -13.83
CA LYS A 4 9.99 -0.45 -13.79
C LYS A 4 9.96 0.89 -14.54
N ARG A 5 8.88 1.21 -15.26
CA ARG A 5 8.77 2.45 -16.05
C ARG A 5 7.77 3.39 -15.39
N PRO A 6 8.22 4.50 -14.77
CA PRO A 6 7.32 5.46 -14.14
C PRO A 6 6.29 6.04 -15.12
N SER A 7 6.67 6.17 -16.40
CA SER A 7 5.79 6.63 -17.48
C SER A 7 4.55 5.76 -17.73
N ARG A 8 4.51 4.55 -17.17
CA ARG A 8 3.38 3.61 -17.30
C ARG A 8 2.53 3.52 -16.03
N LEU A 9 2.82 4.34 -15.02
CA LEU A 9 2.08 4.35 -13.76
C LEU A 9 1.06 5.48 -13.73
N LEU A 10 -0.13 5.12 -13.24
CA LEU A 10 -1.21 6.02 -12.88
C LEU A 10 -1.60 5.68 -11.44
N VAL A 11 -1.71 6.70 -10.60
CA VAL A 11 -2.24 6.58 -9.24
C VAL A 11 -3.61 7.24 -9.21
N THR A 12 -4.60 6.52 -8.70
CA THR A 12 -5.95 7.06 -8.43
C THR A 12 -6.18 7.08 -6.93
N ALA A 13 -6.59 8.23 -6.40
CA ALA A 13 -6.90 8.44 -5.00
C ALA A 13 -8.39 8.76 -4.83
N GLY A 14 -8.99 8.31 -3.72
CA GLY A 14 -10.43 8.49 -3.43
C GLY A 14 -11.34 7.42 -3.97
N HIS A 15 -10.77 6.38 -4.58
CA HIS A 15 -11.54 5.34 -5.24
C HIS A 15 -12.23 4.39 -4.24
N HIS A 16 -13.41 3.87 -4.61
CA HIS A 16 -14.18 2.92 -3.78
C HIS A 16 -14.57 1.66 -4.54
N ASP A 17 -15.09 1.80 -5.77
CA ASP A 17 -15.53 0.71 -6.63
C ASP A 17 -14.68 0.65 -7.90
N ILE A 18 -13.80 -0.36 -7.99
CA ILE A 18 -12.86 -0.54 -9.11
C ILE A 18 -13.50 -1.12 -10.37
N SER A 19 -14.77 -1.54 -10.31
CA SER A 19 -15.51 -1.95 -11.51
C SER A 19 -15.97 -0.73 -12.35
N LEU A 20 -16.01 0.46 -11.74
CA LEU A 20 -16.48 1.69 -12.36
C LEU A 20 -15.33 2.42 -13.08
N THR A 21 -14.79 1.81 -14.13
CA THR A 21 -13.60 2.33 -14.84
C THR A 21 -13.86 3.53 -15.75
N GLU A 22 -15.11 3.75 -16.19
CA GLU A 22 -15.42 4.70 -17.28
C GLU A 22 -15.89 6.09 -16.84
N ARG A 23 -16.22 6.29 -15.57
CA ARG A 23 -16.53 7.63 -15.05
C ARG A 23 -15.42 8.03 -14.09
N ALA A 24 -14.57 8.97 -14.48
CA ALA A 24 -13.79 9.73 -13.51
C ALA A 24 -14.81 10.38 -12.56
N LEU A 25 -15.02 9.77 -11.40
CA LEU A 25 -15.93 10.30 -10.41
C LEU A 25 -15.33 11.63 -9.95
N ALA A 26 -16.16 12.66 -9.84
CA ALA A 26 -15.67 14.02 -9.56
C ALA A 26 -14.86 14.15 -8.25
N TYR A 27 -14.97 13.15 -7.36
CA TYR A 27 -14.24 13.08 -6.10
C TYR A 27 -12.88 12.36 -6.19
N GLU A 28 -12.57 11.71 -7.32
CA GLU A 28 -11.30 11.02 -7.52
C GLU A 28 -10.21 11.97 -7.99
N SER A 29 -8.98 11.68 -7.59
CA SER A 29 -7.79 12.38 -8.08
C SER A 29 -6.87 11.42 -8.81
N ARG A 30 -6.44 11.77 -10.01
CA ARG A 30 -5.61 10.92 -10.89
C ARG A 30 -4.26 11.57 -11.14
N PHE A 31 -3.21 10.78 -11.01
CA PHE A 31 -1.83 11.25 -11.10
C PHE A 31 -1.00 10.35 -12.02
N GLU A 32 -0.61 10.88 -13.16
CA GLU A 32 0.15 10.13 -14.17
C GLU A 32 1.65 10.40 -14.08
N LYS A 33 2.45 9.41 -14.48
CA LYS A 33 3.91 9.54 -14.67
C LYS A 33 4.64 10.10 -13.44
N PRO A 34 4.49 9.48 -12.26
CA PRO A 34 5.19 9.93 -11.05
C PRO A 34 6.71 9.83 -11.18
N ASP A 35 7.41 10.58 -10.33
CA ASP A 35 8.79 10.28 -9.97
C ASP A 35 8.82 9.13 -8.94
N ILE A 36 9.78 8.21 -9.06
CA ILE A 36 9.92 7.06 -8.15
C ILE A 36 11.28 7.09 -7.46
N PHE A 37 11.27 7.19 -6.14
CA PHE A 37 12.46 7.11 -5.29
C PHE A 37 12.48 5.77 -4.55
N THR A 38 13.48 4.94 -4.79
CA THR A 38 13.61 3.62 -4.15
C THR A 38 14.77 3.58 -3.16
N CYS A 39 14.59 2.96 -2.00
CA CYS A 39 15.68 2.69 -1.07
C CYS A 39 16.53 1.51 -1.59
N ARG A 40 17.63 1.80 -2.30
CA ARG A 40 18.57 0.75 -2.74
C ARG A 40 19.73 0.65 -1.76
N THR A 41 19.75 -0.41 -0.97
CA THR A 41 20.97 -0.84 -0.29
C THR A 41 21.83 -1.67 -1.24
N LYS A 42 23.14 -1.40 -1.31
CA LYS A 42 24.10 -2.22 -2.04
C LYS A 42 24.41 -3.47 -1.22
N THR A 43 23.51 -4.44 -1.10
CA THR A 43 23.83 -5.71 -0.44
C THR A 43 24.10 -6.79 -1.48
N THR A 44 25.25 -7.45 -1.35
CA THR A 44 25.80 -8.45 -2.28
C THR A 44 25.32 -9.88 -1.98
N PHE A 45 24.36 -10.08 -1.08
CA PHE A 45 23.92 -11.41 -0.66
C PHE A 45 22.38 -11.49 -0.50
N GLY A 46 21.74 -12.30 -1.35
CA GLY A 46 20.35 -12.77 -1.22
C GLY A 46 19.25 -11.73 -1.50
N ARG A 47 18.20 -12.15 -2.20
CA ARG A 47 16.93 -11.41 -2.26
C ARG A 47 16.25 -11.52 -0.89
N THR A 48 16.56 -10.60 0.02
CA THR A 48 15.75 -10.39 1.21
C THR A 48 14.81 -9.22 0.94
N ASP A 49 13.54 -9.33 1.35
CA ASP A 49 12.56 -8.23 1.25
C ASP A 49 12.83 -7.13 2.32
N VAL A 50 14.11 -6.90 2.62
CA VAL A 50 14.58 -5.89 3.59
C VAL A 50 14.49 -4.52 2.94
N ASN A 51 13.90 -3.57 3.67
CA ASN A 51 13.62 -2.21 3.18
C ASN A 51 12.72 -2.18 1.93
N ASP A 52 11.67 -3.01 1.90
CA ASP A 52 10.64 -2.97 0.85
C ASP A 52 9.77 -1.70 0.97
N ILE A 53 10.34 -0.58 0.54
CA ILE A 53 9.73 0.75 0.57
C ILE A 53 10.20 1.60 -0.61
N ALA A 54 9.26 2.35 -1.19
CA ALA A 54 9.51 3.35 -2.22
C ALA A 54 8.61 4.57 -2.02
N ILE A 55 9.05 5.73 -2.51
CA ILE A 55 8.27 6.97 -2.55
C ILE A 55 7.86 7.23 -3.99
N ILE A 56 6.57 7.43 -4.21
CA ILE A 56 5.98 7.88 -5.47
C ILE A 56 5.63 9.35 -5.28
N ALA A 57 6.25 10.25 -6.05
CA ALA A 57 6.07 11.69 -5.90
C ALA A 57 5.51 12.33 -7.16
N TYR A 58 4.68 13.35 -6.96
CA TYR A 58 4.14 14.21 -8.02
C TYR A 58 4.59 15.64 -7.76
N LEU A 59 5.82 15.96 -8.19
CA LEU A 59 6.47 17.24 -7.87
C LEU A 59 5.83 18.43 -8.61
N SER A 60 5.22 18.19 -9.77
CA SER A 60 4.63 19.23 -10.62
C SER A 60 3.15 19.50 -10.34
N HIS A 61 2.48 18.66 -9.55
CA HIS A 61 1.03 18.75 -9.32
C HIS A 61 0.75 18.57 -7.82
N PRO A 62 0.66 19.66 -7.04
CA PRO A 62 0.26 19.56 -5.64
C PRO A 62 -1.14 18.97 -5.55
N TYR A 63 -1.27 17.97 -4.70
CA TYR A 63 -2.49 17.24 -4.48
C TYR A 63 -3.47 18.06 -3.61
N ASN A 64 -4.75 18.11 -4.00
CA ASN A 64 -5.80 18.82 -3.27
C ASN A 64 -6.56 17.87 -2.34
N ASN A 65 -6.54 18.17 -1.03
CA ASN A 65 -7.35 17.47 -0.05
C ASN A 65 -8.85 17.60 -0.35
N SER A 66 -9.58 16.50 -0.15
CA SER A 66 -11.04 16.47 -0.25
C SER A 66 -11.64 15.65 0.90
N SER A 67 -12.95 15.46 0.90
CA SER A 67 -13.61 14.54 1.83
C SER A 67 -13.30 13.07 1.54
N HIS A 68 -12.90 12.74 0.31
CA HIS A 68 -12.65 11.35 -0.13
C HIS A 68 -11.16 11.05 -0.24
N VAL A 69 -10.33 12.08 -0.22
CA VAL A 69 -8.89 11.95 -0.35
C VAL A 69 -8.22 12.75 0.76
N GLN A 70 -7.44 12.08 1.59
CA GLN A 70 -6.73 12.65 2.73
C GLN A 70 -5.43 11.88 3.00
N ASN A 71 -4.46 12.57 3.60
CA ASN A 71 -3.19 11.96 3.98
C ASN A 71 -3.33 11.08 5.23
N ILE A 72 -2.54 10.01 5.29
CA ILE A 72 -2.32 9.24 6.52
C ILE A 72 -1.16 9.84 7.32
N SER A 73 -1.26 9.84 8.64
CA SER A 73 -0.17 10.25 9.52
C SER A 73 0.98 9.24 9.48
N LEU A 74 2.22 9.73 9.47
CA LEU A 74 3.41 8.89 9.60
C LEU A 74 3.78 8.67 11.08
N PRO A 75 4.28 7.48 11.42
CA PRO A 75 4.76 7.18 12.77
C PRO A 75 6.06 7.95 13.07
N ARG A 76 6.36 8.12 14.36
CA ARG A 76 7.69 8.57 14.80
C ARG A 76 8.72 7.46 14.59
N VAL A 77 9.98 7.84 14.42
CA VAL A 77 11.03 6.83 14.27
C VAL A 77 11.14 5.99 15.55
N LYS A 78 11.13 4.66 15.39
CA LYS A 78 11.08 3.65 16.46
C LYS A 78 9.80 3.63 17.30
N GLU A 79 8.70 4.23 16.82
CA GLU A 79 7.39 4.07 17.45
C GLU A 79 6.95 2.60 17.46
N LYS A 80 6.37 2.14 18.58
CA LYS A 80 5.90 0.77 18.75
C LYS A 80 4.38 0.74 18.81
N PHE A 81 3.77 -0.21 18.11
CA PHE A 81 2.33 -0.37 18.00
C PHE A 81 1.89 -1.69 18.64
N HIS A 82 0.77 -1.66 19.37
CA HIS A 82 0.19 -2.83 20.03
C HIS A 82 -1.35 -2.80 19.89
N GLY A 83 -2.01 -3.93 20.06
CA GLY A 83 -3.48 -4.03 20.00
C GLY A 83 -3.98 -4.42 18.61
N HIS A 84 -4.69 -3.51 17.91
CA HIS A 84 -5.35 -3.81 16.65
C HIS A 84 -4.92 -2.90 15.52
N ALA A 85 -4.85 -3.46 14.32
CA ALA A 85 -4.63 -2.72 13.08
C ALA A 85 -5.87 -2.85 12.17
N THR A 86 -6.06 -1.86 11.30
CA THR A 86 -7.04 -1.94 10.21
C THR A 86 -6.31 -2.19 8.91
N VAL A 87 -6.65 -3.28 8.23
CA VAL A 87 -6.18 -3.56 6.87
C VAL A 87 -7.30 -3.19 5.92
N THR A 88 -6.97 -2.48 4.84
CA THR A 88 -7.93 -2.06 3.81
C THR A 88 -7.44 -2.44 2.42
N GLY A 89 -8.36 -2.66 1.49
CA GLY A 89 -8.04 -2.92 0.09
C GLY A 89 -9.14 -3.65 -0.67
N TRP A 90 -8.85 -3.92 -1.95
CA TRP A 90 -9.67 -4.66 -2.91
C TRP A 90 -9.21 -6.12 -3.07
N GLY A 91 -8.42 -6.62 -2.13
CA GLY A 91 -7.83 -7.96 -2.18
C GLY A 91 -8.85 -9.10 -2.10
N ARG A 92 -8.33 -10.33 -2.05
CA ARG A 92 -9.17 -11.54 -1.96
C ARG A 92 -10.01 -11.52 -0.67
N ILE A 93 -11.29 -11.83 -0.79
CA ILE A 93 -12.22 -11.87 0.35
C ILE A 93 -12.23 -13.20 1.11
N LYS A 94 -11.63 -14.23 0.51
CA LYS A 94 -11.45 -15.57 1.07
C LYS A 94 -10.11 -16.13 0.61
N GLU A 95 -9.55 -17.07 1.37
CA GLU A 95 -8.35 -17.78 0.94
C GLU A 95 -8.60 -18.43 -0.41
N LYS A 96 -7.70 -18.19 -1.38
CA LYS A 96 -7.81 -18.67 -2.77
C LYS A 96 -9.10 -18.27 -3.52
N GLY A 97 -9.90 -17.35 -2.98
CA GLY A 97 -11.11 -16.82 -3.62
C GLY A 97 -10.88 -15.59 -4.50
N ASP A 98 -11.98 -14.99 -4.92
CA ASP A 98 -12.03 -13.80 -5.78
C ASP A 98 -11.65 -12.52 -5.00
N THR A 99 -11.20 -11.52 -5.76
CA THR A 99 -10.98 -10.15 -5.28
C THR A 99 -12.30 -9.38 -5.17
N SER A 100 -12.29 -8.28 -4.42
CA SER A 100 -13.46 -7.43 -4.26
C SER A 100 -13.35 -6.21 -5.14
N ASP A 101 -14.39 -5.87 -5.89
CA ASP A 101 -14.45 -4.60 -6.63
C ASP A 101 -14.73 -3.41 -5.70
N ILE A 102 -15.33 -3.67 -4.53
CA ILE A 102 -15.58 -2.66 -3.50
C ILE A 102 -14.47 -2.67 -2.46
N LEU A 103 -14.00 -1.48 -2.04
CA LEU A 103 -13.01 -1.34 -0.97
C LEU A 103 -13.53 -1.96 0.33
N ARG A 104 -12.74 -2.87 0.90
CA ARG A 104 -13.08 -3.51 2.18
C ARG A 104 -12.10 -3.14 3.27
N LYS A 105 -12.53 -3.35 4.52
CA LYS A 105 -11.69 -3.22 5.71
C LYS A 105 -11.89 -4.39 6.65
N VAL A 106 -10.83 -4.77 7.35
CA VAL A 106 -10.87 -5.74 8.44
C VAL A 106 -10.03 -5.25 9.61
N LYS A 107 -10.50 -5.48 10.83
CA LYS A 107 -9.75 -5.22 12.05
C LYS A 107 -9.05 -6.51 12.47
N ILE A 108 -7.72 -6.46 12.55
CA ILE A 108 -6.88 -7.59 12.96
C ILE A 108 -6.17 -7.29 14.26
N ARG A 109 -5.80 -8.34 15.01
CA ARG A 109 -4.93 -8.19 16.17
C ARG A 109 -3.47 -8.20 15.73
N MET A 110 -2.69 -7.25 16.19
CA MET A 110 -1.25 -7.24 15.99
C MET A 110 -0.60 -8.34 16.83
N VAL A 111 0.46 -8.93 16.28
CA VAL A 111 1.22 -10.01 16.91
C VAL A 111 2.63 -9.52 17.18
N GLU A 112 3.12 -9.77 18.39
CA GLU A 112 4.49 -9.42 18.77
C GLU A 112 5.52 -10.06 17.85
N ALA A 113 6.57 -9.31 17.51
CA ALA A 113 7.57 -9.73 16.54
C ALA A 113 8.23 -11.07 16.91
N ASP A 114 8.49 -11.31 18.20
CA ASP A 114 9.11 -12.56 18.65
C ASP A 114 8.16 -13.76 18.57
N LEU A 115 6.86 -13.54 18.76
CA LEU A 115 5.85 -14.58 18.55
C LEU A 115 5.73 -14.92 17.07
N CYS A 116 5.69 -13.90 16.20
CA CYS A 116 5.67 -14.08 14.74
C CYS A 116 6.89 -14.89 14.25
N LYS A 117 8.10 -14.57 14.72
CA LYS A 117 9.33 -15.32 14.39
C LYS A 117 9.24 -16.79 14.81
N LYS A 118 8.63 -17.09 15.96
CA LYS A 118 8.42 -18.46 16.43
C LYS A 118 7.45 -19.21 15.52
N CYS A 119 6.31 -18.61 15.18
CA CYS A 119 5.32 -19.24 14.29
C CYS A 119 5.90 -19.61 12.92
N ILE A 120 6.78 -18.78 12.36
CA ILE A 120 7.46 -19.07 11.08
C ILE A 120 8.48 -20.21 11.24
N ARG A 121 9.18 -20.30 12.38
CA ARG A 121 10.20 -21.32 12.64
C ARG A 121 9.64 -22.67 13.09
N SER A 122 8.42 -22.71 13.62
CA SER A 122 7.77 -23.93 14.11
C SER A 122 6.90 -24.63 13.06
N GLY A 123 7.00 -24.23 11.79
CA GLY A 123 6.30 -24.82 10.65
C GLY A 123 7.22 -25.67 9.76
N GLU A 124 8.05 -26.52 10.36
CA GLU A 124 8.74 -27.67 9.74
C GLU A 124 8.25 -28.97 10.39
#